data_AF-A0A971CPT2-F1
#
_entry.id   AF-A0A971CPT2-F1
#
_cell.length_a   1.000
_cell.length_b   1.000
_cell.length_c   1.000
_cell.angle_alpha   90.00
_cell.angle_beta   90.00
_cell.angle_gamma   90.00
#
_symmetry.space_group_name_H-M   'P 1'
#
loop_
_entity.id
_entity.type
_entity.pdbx_description
1 polymer ?
#
loop_
_entity_poly.entity_id
_entity_poly.type
_entity_poly.pdbx_seq_one_letter_code
_entity_poly.pdbx_strand_id
1 'polypeptide(L)'
;MSPRLLISLFLLGVGVGAPWLVRDWLDARTREGGEKVPPSSRTSAFYEDLVDWTDRWKARFRRDSGKPEEPEKKTAAGEAGLARASQRVPYPLAAKTKRIMEGLFPSSASEGKKIPFFDSGTVPETPRTRLITEEVAERLRGELDPLGLAPGDPVHLRVFKEESELELWMKSADEPQYVLFKVFRLTHCAGQPGPKLREGDGQAPEGFYNASADSMRPETKHHLGIDLGFPNRYDRYHGYTGSDLMLHGGDNAAGAYALSPQDMEEVYTLAEAGLEEGQKQIRISVLPFRMTDKRMDRAWKENSSSLEFWMNLKEGYDFFENVRLPPRVEIESGRYAFRLEGGRSR
;
A
#
# COMPACT_ATOMS: atom_id res chain seq x y z
N MET A 1 31.48 -12.38 1.79
CA MET A 1 30.57 -11.25 2.04
C MET A 1 29.16 -11.70 1.72
N SER A 2 28.20 -11.55 2.64
CA SER A 2 26.83 -12.00 2.37
C SER A 2 26.16 -11.04 1.36
N PRO A 3 25.26 -11.54 0.49
CA PRO A 3 24.49 -10.68 -0.43
C PRO A 3 23.74 -9.55 0.29
N ARG A 4 23.37 -9.79 1.55
CA ARG A 4 22.75 -8.82 2.46
C ARG A 4 23.68 -7.63 2.75
N LEU A 5 24.97 -7.86 3.00
CA LEU A 5 25.93 -6.80 3.31
C LEU A 5 26.18 -5.87 2.11
N LEU A 6 26.16 -6.42 0.89
CA LEU A 6 26.35 -5.66 -0.36
C LEU A 6 25.16 -4.74 -0.66
N ILE A 7 23.94 -5.25 -0.47
CA ILE A 7 22.71 -4.47 -0.65
C ILE A 7 22.62 -3.36 0.41
N SER A 8 22.99 -3.65 1.67
CA SER A 8 23.01 -2.65 2.74
C SER A 8 24.03 -1.53 2.50
N LEU A 9 25.25 -1.85 2.04
CA LEU A 9 26.26 -0.86 1.67
C LEU A 9 25.84 -0.02 0.46
N PHE A 10 25.14 -0.64 -0.51
CA PHE A 10 24.59 0.05 -1.67
C PHE A 10 23.52 1.07 -1.26
N LEU A 11 22.53 0.68 -0.46
CA LEU A 11 21.43 1.56 -0.01
C LEU A 11 21.89 2.72 0.87
N LEU A 12 22.90 2.50 1.71
CA LEU A 12 23.60 3.57 2.46
C LEU A 12 24.33 4.54 1.53
N GLY A 13 24.92 4.04 0.44
CA GLY A 13 25.62 4.85 -0.57
C GLY A 13 24.70 5.73 -1.43
N VAL A 14 23.43 5.34 -1.61
CA VAL A 14 22.44 6.13 -2.39
C VAL A 14 21.55 7.03 -1.52
N GLY A 15 21.84 7.13 -0.21
CA GLY A 15 21.15 8.05 0.70
C GLY A 15 19.72 7.63 1.09
N VAL A 16 19.36 6.36 0.91
CA VAL A 16 18.06 5.82 1.32
C VAL A 16 18.19 5.33 2.76
N GLY A 17 18.04 6.26 3.72
CA GLY A 17 17.99 5.94 5.13
C GLY A 17 16.67 5.27 5.49
N ALA A 18 16.53 3.98 5.19
CA ALA A 18 15.35 3.22 5.59
C ALA A 18 15.49 2.75 7.05
N PRO A 19 14.54 3.05 7.95
CA PRO A 19 14.62 2.72 9.38
C PRO A 19 14.88 1.23 9.71
N TRP A 20 14.52 0.31 8.82
CA TRP A 20 14.77 -1.12 8.99
C TRP A 20 16.25 -1.53 8.84
N LEU A 21 17.05 -0.77 8.08
CA LEU A 21 18.50 -1.01 7.93
C LEU A 21 19.28 -0.71 9.20
N VAL A 22 18.86 0.30 9.97
CA VAL A 22 19.46 0.63 11.26
C VAL A 22 19.04 -0.36 12.33
N ARG A 23 17.79 -0.83 12.27
CA ARG A 23 17.27 -1.86 13.16
C ARG A 23 17.99 -3.20 12.98
N ASP A 24 18.16 -3.67 11.75
CA ASP A 24 18.92 -4.90 11.45
C ASP A 24 20.40 -4.77 11.86
N TRP A 25 20.99 -3.57 11.74
CA TRP A 25 22.34 -3.29 12.22
C TRP A 25 22.44 -3.29 13.77
N LEU A 26 21.44 -2.77 14.47
CA LEU A 26 21.35 -2.80 15.93
C LEU A 26 21.09 -4.21 16.48
N ASP A 27 20.21 -4.98 15.83
CA ASP A 27 19.91 -6.37 16.18
C ASP A 27 21.11 -7.31 15.92
N ALA A 28 21.96 -6.97 14.94
CA ALA A 28 23.24 -7.64 14.75
C ALA A 28 24.24 -7.33 15.88
N ARG A 29 24.29 -6.07 16.36
CA ARG A 29 25.18 -5.66 17.46
C ARG A 29 24.75 -6.18 18.83
N THR A 30 23.44 -6.26 19.10
CA THR A 30 22.93 -6.83 20.37
C THR A 30 23.12 -8.34 20.46
N ARG A 31 23.23 -9.04 19.33
CA ARG A 31 23.65 -10.44 19.29
C ARG A 31 25.14 -10.65 19.56
N GLU A 32 25.98 -9.64 19.30
CA GLU A 32 27.43 -9.69 19.56
C GLU A 32 27.83 -9.18 20.95
N GLY A 33 26.97 -8.42 21.64
CA GLY A 33 27.22 -7.88 22.99
C GLY A 33 26.03 -8.09 23.90
N GLY A 34 26.17 -8.99 24.89
CA GLY A 34 25.11 -9.40 25.80
C GLY A 34 24.72 -8.34 26.84
N GLU A 35 24.00 -7.30 26.44
CA GLU A 35 23.40 -6.34 27.37
C GLU A 35 21.91 -6.10 27.04
N LYS A 36 21.03 -6.42 27.99
CA LYS A 36 19.57 -6.21 27.90
C LYS A 36 19.21 -4.80 28.39
N VAL A 37 18.54 -3.99 27.57
CA VAL A 37 18.03 -2.64 27.95
C VAL A 37 16.58 -2.47 27.42
N PRO A 38 15.62 -1.93 28.21
CA PRO A 38 14.19 -1.97 27.90
C PRO A 38 13.70 -0.86 26.93
N PRO A 39 12.49 -0.99 26.32
CA PRO A 39 12.20 -0.41 25.00
C PRO A 39 11.11 0.68 25.04
N SER A 40 11.41 1.88 25.53
CA SER A 40 10.46 3.01 25.38
C SER A 40 11.09 4.40 25.23
N SER A 41 12.38 4.59 25.59
CA SER A 41 13.03 5.91 25.56
C SER A 41 13.96 6.15 24.38
N ARG A 42 14.21 5.14 23.52
CA ARG A 42 15.14 5.27 22.37
C ARG A 42 14.48 5.57 21.03
N THR A 43 13.18 5.32 20.86
CA THR A 43 12.48 5.63 19.62
C THR A 43 12.39 7.14 19.38
N SER A 44 12.25 7.95 20.43
CA SER A 44 12.28 9.42 20.39
C SER A 44 13.65 9.97 19.99
N ALA A 45 14.72 9.55 20.68
CA ALA A 45 16.08 10.01 20.40
C ALA A 45 16.58 9.57 19.00
N PHE A 46 16.15 8.40 18.54
CA PHE A 46 16.46 7.90 17.20
C PHE A 46 15.73 8.69 16.11
N TYR A 47 14.45 9.04 16.30
CA TYR A 47 13.71 9.87 15.36
C TYR A 47 14.27 11.29 15.28
N GLU A 48 14.63 11.90 16.42
CA GLU A 48 15.28 13.21 16.45
C GLU A 48 16.61 13.20 15.69
N ASP A 49 17.45 12.17 15.86
CA ASP A 49 18.74 12.08 15.17
C ASP A 49 18.59 11.80 13.66
N LEU A 50 17.56 11.05 13.24
CA LEU A 50 17.24 10.78 11.83
C LEU A 50 16.72 12.04 11.09
N VAL A 51 15.90 12.84 11.78
CA VAL A 51 15.39 14.13 11.28
C VAL A 51 16.53 15.15 11.18
N ASP A 52 17.36 15.25 12.21
CA ASP A 52 18.53 16.15 12.18
C ASP A 52 19.57 15.72 11.14
N TRP A 53 19.73 14.42 10.86
CA TRP A 53 20.65 13.93 9.85
C TRP A 53 20.23 14.32 8.43
N THR A 54 18.93 14.25 8.12
CA THR A 54 18.40 14.69 6.82
C THR A 54 18.50 16.20 6.63
N ASP A 55 18.26 17.00 7.68
CA ASP A 55 18.38 18.46 7.60
C ASP A 55 19.84 18.94 7.52
N ARG A 56 20.78 18.26 8.19
CA ARG A 56 22.23 18.48 8.03
C ARG A 56 22.71 18.26 6.59
N TRP A 57 22.14 17.30 5.87
CA TRP A 57 22.46 17.04 4.47
C TRP A 57 21.78 18.02 3.50
N LYS A 58 20.52 18.42 3.75
CA LYS A 58 19.85 19.46 2.95
C LYS A 58 20.56 20.81 3.01
N ALA A 59 21.12 21.17 4.18
CA ALA A 59 21.92 22.38 4.35
C ALA A 59 23.23 22.35 3.54
N ARG A 60 23.81 21.16 3.36
CA ARG A 60 25.04 20.95 2.58
C ARG A 60 24.80 21.10 1.08
N PHE A 61 23.62 20.72 0.58
CA PHE A 61 23.26 20.86 -0.84
C PHE A 61 22.64 22.23 -1.21
N ARG A 62 22.20 23.02 -0.22
CA ARG A 62 21.73 24.41 -0.46
C ARG A 62 22.85 25.42 -0.75
N ARG A 63 24.12 25.08 -0.49
CA ARG A 63 25.26 25.96 -0.79
C ARG A 63 25.62 26.03 -2.27
N ASP A 64 25.06 25.17 -3.13
CA ASP A 64 25.50 24.99 -4.52
C ASP A 64 24.51 25.45 -5.61
N SER A 65 23.45 26.17 -5.26
CA SER A 65 22.51 26.69 -6.27
C SER A 65 22.14 28.15 -6.02
N GLY A 66 22.96 29.06 -6.51
CA GLY A 66 22.66 30.50 -6.53
C GLY A 66 21.87 30.92 -7.77
N LYS A 67 20.61 31.34 -7.59
CA LYS A 67 19.99 32.64 -7.99
C LYS A 67 18.45 32.58 -7.91
N PRO A 68 17.76 33.72 -7.68
CA PRO A 68 16.31 33.76 -7.42
C PRO A 68 15.49 34.13 -8.67
N GLU A 69 14.26 33.62 -8.77
CA GLU A 69 13.24 34.11 -9.72
C GLU A 69 11.95 34.53 -9.00
N GLU A 70 11.38 35.65 -9.48
CA GLU A 70 10.14 36.31 -9.07
C GLU A 70 8.89 35.75 -9.80
N PRO A 71 7.65 36.08 -9.34
CA PRO A 71 6.44 35.34 -9.69
C PRO A 71 5.45 36.09 -10.61
N GLU A 72 4.79 35.37 -11.52
CA GLU A 72 3.50 35.76 -12.14
C GLU A 72 2.62 34.51 -12.34
N LYS A 73 1.42 34.41 -11.75
CA LYS A 73 0.09 35.03 -11.96
C LYS A 73 -0.86 34.16 -12.82
N LYS A 74 -2.06 34.00 -12.26
CA LYS A 74 -3.16 33.07 -12.62
C LYS A 74 -4.01 33.52 -13.81
N THR A 75 -4.50 32.54 -14.59
CA THR A 75 -5.84 32.37 -15.19
C THR A 75 -5.93 30.88 -15.63
N ALA A 76 -7.03 30.15 -15.81
CA ALA A 76 -8.48 30.29 -15.69
C ALA A 76 -9.03 28.85 -15.47
N ALA A 77 -10.22 28.75 -14.88
CA ALA A 77 -10.91 27.50 -14.54
C ALA A 77 -11.55 26.85 -15.79
N GLY A 78 -11.42 25.52 -15.90
CA GLY A 78 -12.09 24.74 -16.95
C GLY A 78 -11.66 23.26 -17.02
N GLU A 79 -10.42 22.93 -16.64
CA GLU A 79 -9.82 21.58 -16.82
C GLU A 79 -9.48 20.85 -15.50
N ALA A 80 -10.15 21.21 -14.40
CA ALA A 80 -9.71 20.91 -13.04
C ALA A 80 -9.83 19.44 -12.56
N GLY A 81 -10.44 18.55 -13.35
CA GLY A 81 -10.65 17.14 -12.99
C GLY A 81 -9.47 16.22 -13.35
N LEU A 82 -9.07 16.20 -14.63
CA LEU A 82 -7.95 15.36 -15.10
C LEU A 82 -6.56 16.00 -14.87
N ALA A 83 -6.46 17.33 -14.92
CA ALA A 83 -5.18 18.02 -14.72
C ALA A 83 -4.66 17.93 -13.27
N ARG A 84 -5.51 17.62 -12.31
CA ARG A 84 -5.12 17.48 -10.90
C ARG A 84 -4.48 16.12 -10.59
N ALA A 85 -4.75 15.10 -11.41
CA ALA A 85 -4.07 13.81 -11.36
C ALA A 85 -2.69 13.85 -12.04
N SER A 86 -2.53 14.64 -13.10
CA SER A 86 -1.29 14.75 -13.88
C SER A 86 -0.23 15.73 -13.33
N GLN A 87 -0.58 16.56 -12.34
CA GLN A 87 0.38 17.44 -11.63
C GLN A 87 1.01 16.82 -10.37
N ARG A 88 0.94 15.50 -10.20
CA ARG A 88 1.67 14.83 -9.11
C ARG A 88 3.12 14.64 -9.54
N VAL A 89 4.01 15.49 -9.02
CA VAL A 89 5.47 15.35 -9.17
C VAL A 89 5.84 13.93 -8.76
N PRO A 90 6.38 13.10 -9.68
CA PRO A 90 6.90 11.79 -9.32
C PRO A 90 7.90 11.96 -8.19
N TYR A 91 7.85 11.07 -7.19
CA TYR A 91 8.82 11.05 -6.11
C TYR A 91 10.23 11.18 -6.70
N PRO A 92 11.06 12.15 -6.27
CA PRO A 92 12.32 12.46 -6.93
C PRO A 92 13.34 11.39 -6.57
N LEU A 93 13.26 10.25 -7.27
CA LEU A 93 14.25 9.19 -7.42
C LEU A 93 13.76 8.09 -8.40
N ALA A 94 12.46 8.06 -8.76
CA ALA A 94 11.91 7.06 -9.70
C ALA A 94 12.58 7.08 -11.10
N ALA A 95 13.10 8.23 -11.54
CA ALA A 95 13.77 8.36 -12.84
C ALA A 95 15.25 7.89 -12.84
N LYS A 96 15.89 7.75 -11.67
CA LYS A 96 17.33 7.39 -11.58
C LYS A 96 17.58 5.90 -11.39
N THR A 97 16.56 5.14 -10.98
CA THR A 97 16.64 3.69 -10.77
C THR A 97 16.39 2.88 -12.05
N LYS A 98 15.77 3.49 -13.08
CA LYS A 98 15.39 2.82 -14.33
C LYS A 98 16.58 2.32 -15.17
N ARG A 99 17.80 2.82 -14.92
CA ARG A 99 19.00 2.51 -15.73
C ARG A 99 19.96 1.48 -15.10
N ILE A 100 19.62 0.93 -13.94
CA ILE A 100 20.50 0.01 -13.17
C ILE A 100 19.83 -1.35 -12.88
N MET A 101 18.49 -1.44 -12.97
CA MET A 101 17.74 -2.67 -12.71
C MET A 101 17.68 -3.66 -13.89
N GLU A 102 18.18 -3.27 -15.07
CA GLU A 102 18.28 -4.13 -16.26
C GLU A 102 19.29 -5.29 -16.09
N GLY A 103 20.07 -5.33 -15.00
CA GLY A 103 21.13 -6.32 -14.77
C GLY A 103 20.88 -7.37 -13.69
N LEU A 104 19.73 -7.38 -13.00
CA LEU A 104 19.48 -8.25 -11.84
C LEU A 104 18.41 -9.33 -12.04
N PHE A 105 17.75 -9.36 -13.20
CA PHE A 105 16.81 -10.43 -13.55
C PHE A 105 17.44 -11.31 -14.63
N PRO A 106 17.71 -12.61 -14.37
CA PRO A 106 18.07 -13.51 -15.44
C PRO A 106 16.88 -13.64 -16.40
N SER A 107 17.09 -13.29 -17.67
CA SER A 107 16.18 -13.66 -18.74
C SER A 107 16.22 -15.19 -18.88
N SER A 108 15.16 -15.84 -18.45
CA SER A 108 14.83 -17.18 -18.93
C SER A 108 13.36 -17.20 -19.32
N ALA A 109 13.10 -17.00 -20.60
CA ALA A 109 11.88 -17.50 -21.22
C ALA A 109 11.87 -19.02 -21.03
N SER A 110 10.91 -19.53 -20.26
CA SER A 110 10.57 -20.95 -20.28
C SER A 110 9.10 -21.06 -20.67
N GLU A 111 8.88 -21.58 -21.87
CA GLU A 111 7.59 -22.02 -22.37
C GLU A 111 6.86 -22.95 -21.39
N GLY A 112 5.57 -22.66 -21.23
CA GLY A 112 4.47 -23.55 -20.87
C GLY A 112 4.74 -24.87 -20.14
N LYS A 113 4.25 -24.94 -18.90
CA LYS A 113 3.43 -26.08 -18.47
C LYS A 113 2.39 -25.62 -17.46
N LYS A 114 1.11 -25.59 -17.87
CA LYS A 114 -0.03 -25.37 -16.97
C LYS A 114 -0.03 -26.50 -15.93
N ILE A 115 0.33 -26.16 -14.71
CA ILE A 115 0.20 -27.06 -13.55
C ILE A 115 -1.28 -27.00 -13.14
N PRO A 116 -1.99 -28.12 -12.99
CA PRO A 116 -3.36 -28.11 -12.51
C PRO A 116 -3.35 -27.61 -11.06
N PHE A 117 -3.89 -26.42 -10.83
CA PHE A 117 -4.02 -25.84 -9.51
C PHE A 117 -5.25 -26.41 -8.80
N PHE A 118 -5.07 -26.73 -7.53
CA PHE A 118 -6.14 -27.08 -6.60
C PHE A 118 -7.15 -25.93 -6.51
N ASP A 119 -8.43 -26.30 -6.53
CA ASP A 119 -9.64 -25.49 -6.44
C ASP A 119 -9.49 -24.32 -5.45
N SER A 120 -9.15 -23.13 -5.98
CA SER A 120 -9.42 -21.87 -5.29
C SER A 120 -10.92 -21.67 -5.40
N GLY A 121 -11.64 -21.69 -4.28
CA GLY A 121 -13.10 -21.60 -4.25
C GLY A 121 -13.63 -20.57 -5.24
N THR A 122 -14.62 -20.94 -6.02
CA THR A 122 -15.24 -20.10 -7.05
C THR A 122 -15.69 -18.77 -6.45
N VAL A 123 -15.37 -17.65 -7.09
CA VAL A 123 -15.85 -16.34 -6.65
C VAL A 123 -17.39 -16.36 -6.61
N PRO A 124 -18.02 -15.97 -5.49
CA PRO A 124 -19.48 -15.92 -5.41
C PRO A 124 -20.05 -14.95 -6.43
N GLU A 125 -20.99 -15.43 -7.24
CA GLU A 125 -21.56 -14.68 -8.35
C GLU A 125 -23.09 -14.85 -8.41
N THR A 126 -23.77 -13.83 -8.92
CA THR A 126 -25.22 -13.80 -9.20
C THR A 126 -25.45 -13.38 -10.65
N PRO A 127 -26.63 -13.64 -11.23
CA PRO A 127 -26.97 -13.11 -12.56
C PRO A 127 -26.81 -11.58 -12.66
N ARG A 128 -27.08 -10.85 -11.56
CA ARG A 128 -26.90 -9.39 -11.51
C ARG A 128 -25.43 -9.01 -11.58
N THR A 129 -24.59 -9.65 -10.76
CA THR A 129 -23.16 -9.30 -10.72
C THR A 129 -22.46 -9.69 -11.99
N ARG A 130 -22.80 -10.82 -12.61
CA ARG A 130 -22.30 -11.21 -13.93
C ARG A 130 -22.49 -10.12 -14.97
N LEU A 131 -23.72 -9.61 -15.10
CA LEU A 131 -24.04 -8.59 -16.09
C LEU A 131 -23.23 -7.31 -15.85
N ILE A 132 -23.11 -6.91 -14.58
CA ILE A 132 -22.30 -5.75 -14.19
C ILE A 132 -20.83 -5.97 -14.55
N THR A 133 -20.24 -7.10 -14.15
CA THR A 133 -18.81 -7.33 -14.32
C THR A 133 -18.42 -7.57 -15.76
N GLU A 134 -19.27 -8.23 -16.57
CA GLU A 134 -19.10 -8.34 -18.02
C GLU A 134 -19.14 -6.95 -18.71
N GLU A 135 -20.15 -6.14 -18.41
CA GLU A 135 -20.29 -4.80 -19.01
C GLU A 135 -19.12 -3.88 -18.62
N VAL A 136 -18.75 -3.88 -17.34
CA VAL A 136 -17.68 -3.04 -16.82
C VAL A 136 -16.31 -3.51 -17.30
N ALA A 137 -16.06 -4.81 -17.38
CA ALA A 137 -14.79 -5.34 -17.89
C ALA A 137 -14.57 -4.90 -19.35
N GLU A 138 -15.60 -5.00 -20.20
CA GLU A 138 -15.52 -4.55 -21.59
C GLU A 138 -15.28 -3.04 -21.70
N ARG A 139 -15.97 -2.24 -20.88
CA ARG A 139 -15.76 -0.79 -20.82
C ARG A 139 -14.34 -0.43 -20.40
N LEU A 140 -13.77 -1.15 -19.43
CA LEU A 140 -12.45 -0.86 -18.87
C LEU A 140 -11.30 -1.23 -19.82
N ARG A 141 -11.52 -2.09 -20.83
CA ARG A 141 -10.46 -2.44 -21.81
C ARG A 141 -9.83 -1.20 -22.44
N GLY A 142 -10.63 -0.21 -22.82
CA GLY A 142 -10.13 1.03 -23.41
C GLY A 142 -9.22 1.86 -22.49
N GLU A 143 -9.40 1.76 -21.17
CA GLU A 143 -8.53 2.41 -20.17
C GLU A 143 -7.29 1.57 -19.83
N LEU A 144 -7.41 0.24 -19.91
CA LEU A 144 -6.36 -0.72 -19.55
C LEU A 144 -5.35 -0.97 -20.68
N ASP A 145 -5.81 -1.07 -21.92
CA ASP A 145 -4.97 -1.40 -23.09
C ASP A 145 -3.77 -0.44 -23.26
N PRO A 146 -3.92 0.91 -23.12
CA PRO A 146 -2.78 1.82 -23.23
C PRO A 146 -1.72 1.64 -22.14
N LEU A 147 -2.07 0.98 -21.04
CA LEU A 147 -1.18 0.65 -19.92
C LEU A 147 -0.61 -0.76 -20.02
N GLY A 148 -0.98 -1.54 -21.05
CA GLY A 148 -0.59 -2.95 -21.18
C GLY A 148 -1.21 -3.84 -20.12
N LEU A 149 -2.38 -3.45 -19.60
CA LEU A 149 -3.12 -4.16 -18.57
C LEU A 149 -4.34 -4.88 -19.18
N ALA A 150 -4.81 -5.93 -18.51
CA ALA A 150 -6.06 -6.60 -18.79
C ALA A 150 -6.90 -6.75 -17.51
N PRO A 151 -8.24 -6.89 -17.59
CA PRO A 151 -9.09 -6.99 -16.41
C PRO A 151 -8.70 -8.10 -15.41
N GLY A 152 -8.18 -9.22 -15.90
CA GLY A 152 -7.74 -10.36 -15.07
C GLY A 152 -6.32 -10.23 -14.51
N ASP A 153 -5.62 -9.12 -14.75
CA ASP A 153 -4.28 -8.92 -14.18
C ASP A 153 -4.35 -8.76 -12.66
N PRO A 154 -3.34 -9.25 -11.91
CA PRO A 154 -3.30 -9.14 -10.46
C PRO A 154 -3.50 -7.71 -9.95
N VAL A 155 -4.41 -7.55 -8.99
CA VAL A 155 -4.76 -6.26 -8.37
C VAL A 155 -4.19 -6.09 -6.96
N HIS A 156 -3.90 -4.85 -6.59
CA HIS A 156 -3.55 -4.43 -5.23
C HIS A 156 -4.28 -3.13 -4.90
N LEU A 157 -4.93 -3.07 -3.74
CA LEU A 157 -5.70 -1.91 -3.30
C LEU A 157 -4.98 -1.19 -2.17
N ARG A 158 -5.00 0.15 -2.20
CA ARG A 158 -4.51 0.99 -1.11
C ARG A 158 -5.53 2.04 -0.75
N VAL A 159 -5.97 2.06 0.49
CA VAL A 159 -6.92 3.02 1.02
C VAL A 159 -6.19 4.03 1.89
N PHE A 160 -6.51 5.30 1.72
CA PHE A 160 -5.96 6.42 2.47
C PHE A 160 -7.08 7.22 3.13
N LYS A 161 -7.19 7.12 4.45
CA LYS A 161 -8.33 7.67 5.21
C LYS A 161 -8.39 9.19 5.17
N GLU A 162 -7.28 9.86 5.48
CA GLU A 162 -7.19 11.33 5.48
C GLU A 162 -7.46 11.91 4.10
N GLU A 163 -6.93 11.30 3.05
CA GLU A 163 -7.14 11.73 1.66
C GLU A 163 -8.53 11.35 1.13
N SER A 164 -9.21 10.39 1.77
CA SER A 164 -10.45 9.79 1.27
C SER A 164 -10.28 9.25 -0.16
N GLU A 165 -9.18 8.54 -0.38
CA GLU A 165 -8.79 7.98 -1.69
C GLU A 165 -8.57 6.47 -1.60
N LEU A 166 -8.94 5.74 -2.66
CA LEU A 166 -8.53 4.36 -2.92
C LEU A 166 -7.69 4.34 -4.19
N GLU A 167 -6.48 3.80 -4.12
CA GLU A 167 -5.66 3.50 -5.28
C GLU A 167 -5.84 2.04 -5.68
N LEU A 168 -6.09 1.81 -6.97
CA LEU A 168 -6.08 0.49 -7.59
C LEU A 168 -4.82 0.36 -8.42
N TRP A 169 -3.97 -0.57 -8.02
CA TRP A 169 -2.73 -0.91 -8.69
C TRP A 169 -2.89 -2.27 -9.38
N MET A 170 -2.34 -2.41 -10.57
CA MET A 170 -2.41 -3.64 -11.35
C MET A 170 -1.02 -4.05 -11.82
N LYS A 171 -0.81 -5.34 -12.04
CA LYS A 171 0.45 -5.87 -12.55
C LYS A 171 0.21 -6.69 -13.81
N SER A 172 0.63 -6.15 -14.95
CA SER A 172 0.67 -6.90 -16.21
C SER A 172 1.53 -8.15 -16.09
N ALA A 173 1.18 -9.20 -16.85
CA ALA A 173 2.00 -10.40 -16.98
C ALA A 173 3.44 -10.11 -17.44
N ASP A 174 3.64 -9.06 -18.23
CA ASP A 174 4.93 -8.71 -18.85
C ASP A 174 5.81 -7.84 -17.95
N GLU A 175 5.22 -7.17 -16.94
CA GLU A 175 5.93 -6.22 -16.10
C GLU A 175 6.26 -6.81 -14.71
N PRO A 176 7.47 -6.55 -14.17
CA PRO A 176 7.85 -7.08 -12.87
C PRO A 176 7.14 -6.39 -11.71
N GLN A 177 6.56 -5.21 -11.94
CA GLN A 177 6.05 -4.30 -10.91
C GLN A 177 4.60 -3.90 -11.15
N TYR A 178 3.91 -3.54 -10.07
CA TYR A 178 2.58 -2.96 -10.14
C TYR A 178 2.66 -1.52 -10.65
N VAL A 179 1.74 -1.17 -11.54
CA VAL A 179 1.50 0.19 -12.02
C VAL A 179 0.19 0.72 -11.45
N LEU A 180 0.11 2.03 -11.24
CA LEU A 180 -1.13 2.66 -10.79
C LEU A 180 -2.10 2.68 -11.97
N PHE A 181 -3.24 2.02 -11.84
CA PHE A 181 -4.31 2.10 -12.81
C PHE A 181 -5.15 3.34 -12.57
N LYS A 182 -5.76 3.44 -11.38
CA LYS A 182 -6.75 4.49 -11.09
C LYS A 182 -6.79 4.86 -9.61
N VAL A 183 -7.21 6.10 -9.33
CA VAL A 183 -7.48 6.60 -7.98
C VAL A 183 -8.96 6.96 -7.89
N PHE A 184 -9.66 6.32 -6.98
CA PHE A 184 -11.06 6.53 -6.70
C PHE A 184 -11.24 7.39 -5.45
N ARG A 185 -12.30 8.19 -5.42
CA ARG A 185 -12.65 8.97 -4.24
C ARG A 185 -13.62 8.18 -3.38
N LEU A 186 -13.33 8.07 -2.10
CA LEU A 186 -14.28 7.53 -1.14
C LEU A 186 -15.43 8.52 -0.93
N THR A 187 -16.66 8.05 -1.01
CA THR A 187 -17.86 8.82 -0.65
C THR A 187 -17.97 8.93 0.87
N HIS A 188 -17.52 7.91 1.60
CA HIS A 188 -17.49 7.90 3.06
C HIS A 188 -16.37 7.03 3.61
N CYS A 189 -15.78 7.46 4.73
CA CYS A 189 -14.76 6.75 5.47
C CYS A 189 -15.11 6.86 6.96
N ALA A 190 -15.33 5.73 7.63
CA ALA A 190 -15.75 5.76 9.03
C ALA A 190 -14.61 6.17 9.98
N GLY A 191 -14.91 7.09 10.90
CA GLY A 191 -14.00 7.56 11.94
C GLY A 191 -12.89 8.49 11.42
N GLN A 192 -11.84 8.65 12.21
CA GLN A 192 -10.67 9.49 11.89
C GLN A 192 -9.42 8.61 11.69
N PRO A 193 -8.26 9.14 11.26
CA PRO A 193 -7.02 8.39 11.34
C PRO A 193 -6.79 7.80 12.74
N GLY A 194 -6.56 6.50 12.81
CA GLY A 194 -6.49 5.65 14.00
C GLY A 194 -7.05 4.24 13.71
N PRO A 195 -6.52 3.20 14.39
CA PRO A 195 -7.00 1.82 14.22
C PRO A 195 -8.40 1.64 14.82
N LYS A 196 -9.15 0.69 14.27
CA LYS A 196 -10.35 0.16 14.93
C LYS A 196 -9.93 -0.74 16.09
N LEU A 197 -10.53 -0.55 17.26
CA LEU A 197 -10.16 -1.28 18.49
C LEU A 197 -11.26 -2.21 18.97
N ARG A 198 -12.54 -1.85 18.78
CA ARG A 198 -13.66 -2.66 19.28
C ARG A 198 -14.92 -2.51 18.43
N GLU A 199 -15.82 -3.46 18.58
CA GLU A 199 -17.13 -3.38 17.94
C GLU A 199 -17.89 -2.12 18.38
N GLY A 200 -18.55 -1.46 17.42
CA GLY A 200 -19.34 -0.25 17.68
C GLY A 200 -18.54 1.03 17.99
N ASP A 201 -17.21 1.04 17.85
CA ASP A 201 -16.39 2.25 18.05
C ASP A 201 -16.50 3.30 16.92
N GLY A 202 -17.27 3.01 15.87
CA GLY A 202 -17.46 3.91 14.72
C GLY A 202 -16.21 4.09 13.85
N GLN A 203 -15.20 3.24 14.02
CA GLN A 203 -13.89 3.38 13.38
C GLN A 203 -13.74 2.34 12.27
N ALA A 204 -13.34 2.77 11.07
CA ALA A 204 -12.86 1.86 10.03
C ALA A 204 -11.41 1.45 10.32
N PRO A 205 -11.02 0.19 10.04
CA PRO A 205 -9.77 -0.39 10.49
C PRO A 205 -8.59 0.13 9.66
N GLU A 206 -7.39 0.11 10.23
CA GLU A 206 -6.13 0.42 9.54
C GLU A 206 -5.22 -0.80 9.64
N GLY A 207 -4.45 -1.09 8.59
CA GLY A 207 -3.60 -2.28 8.57
C GLY A 207 -3.43 -2.88 7.18
N PHE A 208 -2.96 -4.12 7.16
CA PHE A 208 -2.78 -4.89 5.94
C PHE A 208 -3.72 -6.09 5.95
N TYR A 209 -4.56 -6.16 4.94
CA TYR A 209 -5.66 -7.10 4.82
C TYR A 209 -5.54 -7.90 3.52
N ASN A 210 -6.24 -9.04 3.47
CA ASN A 210 -6.29 -9.88 2.28
C ASN A 210 -7.74 -10.27 2.02
N ALA A 211 -8.18 -10.11 0.79
CA ALA A 211 -9.48 -10.57 0.32
C ALA A 211 -9.28 -11.74 -0.65
N SER A 212 -9.96 -12.87 -0.41
CA SER A 212 -10.01 -14.01 -1.32
C SER A 212 -11.38 -14.07 -2.01
N ALA A 213 -11.62 -15.10 -2.83
CA ALA A 213 -12.93 -15.35 -3.44
C ALA A 213 -14.10 -15.23 -2.45
N ASP A 214 -13.99 -15.88 -1.28
CA ASP A 214 -15.03 -15.83 -0.23
C ASP A 214 -15.24 -14.44 0.40
N SER A 215 -14.31 -13.51 0.18
CA SER A 215 -14.43 -12.12 0.63
C SER A 215 -15.28 -11.27 -0.31
N MET A 216 -15.55 -11.74 -1.53
CA MET A 216 -16.39 -11.05 -2.49
C MET A 216 -17.86 -11.18 -2.07
N ARG A 217 -18.56 -10.05 -1.97
CA ARG A 217 -19.95 -9.96 -1.49
C ARG A 217 -20.86 -9.38 -2.59
N PRO A 218 -21.30 -10.20 -3.55
CA PRO A 218 -22.18 -9.76 -4.64
C PRO A 218 -23.57 -9.30 -4.16
N GLU A 219 -24.06 -9.86 -3.05
CA GLU A 219 -25.41 -9.64 -2.49
C GLU A 219 -25.40 -8.92 -1.14
N THR A 220 -24.41 -8.07 -0.89
CA THR A 220 -24.46 -7.22 0.32
C THR A 220 -25.68 -6.29 0.29
N LYS A 221 -26.11 -5.81 1.46
CA LYS A 221 -27.14 -4.76 1.58
C LYS A 221 -26.72 -3.42 0.92
N HIS A 222 -25.45 -3.31 0.58
CA HIS A 222 -24.83 -2.22 -0.17
C HIS A 222 -24.70 -2.56 -1.66
N HIS A 223 -24.20 -1.64 -2.49
CA HIS A 223 -23.97 -1.93 -3.91
C HIS A 223 -22.61 -2.59 -4.12
N LEU A 224 -22.59 -3.94 -4.16
CA LEU A 224 -21.38 -4.78 -4.20
C LEU A 224 -20.44 -4.53 -3.01
N GLY A 225 -19.55 -5.48 -2.74
CA GLY A 225 -18.48 -5.19 -1.79
C GLY A 225 -17.44 -6.28 -1.64
N ILE A 226 -16.35 -5.89 -0.99
CA ILE A 226 -15.18 -6.71 -0.70
C ILE A 226 -14.95 -6.65 0.79
N ASP A 227 -15.11 -7.78 1.46
CA ASP A 227 -14.81 -7.95 2.88
C ASP A 227 -13.29 -7.82 3.11
N LEU A 228 -12.89 -6.95 4.05
CA LEU A 228 -11.48 -6.77 4.39
C LEU A 228 -10.93 -7.96 5.19
N GLY A 229 -11.78 -8.80 5.78
CA GLY A 229 -11.35 -9.88 6.67
C GLY A 229 -10.83 -9.37 8.02
N PHE A 230 -11.31 -8.20 8.46
CA PHE A 230 -11.10 -7.73 9.83
C PHE A 230 -11.93 -8.56 10.83
N PRO A 231 -11.38 -8.94 11.99
CA PRO A 231 -10.03 -8.66 12.46
C PRO A 231 -9.02 -9.61 11.83
N ASN A 232 -7.89 -9.10 11.32
CA ASN A 232 -6.79 -9.93 10.82
C ASN A 232 -5.97 -10.53 11.99
N ARG A 233 -4.82 -11.16 11.71
CA ARG A 233 -3.96 -11.74 12.78
C ARG A 233 -3.34 -10.69 13.71
N TYR A 234 -3.01 -9.49 13.22
CA TYR A 234 -2.54 -8.37 14.03
C TYR A 234 -3.65 -7.92 14.98
N ASP A 235 -4.83 -7.67 14.43
CA ASP A 235 -6.00 -7.19 15.17
C ASP A 235 -6.37 -8.16 16.30
N ARG A 236 -6.43 -9.46 15.99
CA ARG A 236 -6.72 -10.50 16.99
C ARG A 236 -5.63 -10.62 18.05
N TYR A 237 -4.36 -10.42 17.71
CA TYR A 237 -3.27 -10.45 18.68
C TYR A 237 -3.43 -9.34 19.74
N HIS A 238 -3.89 -8.16 19.31
CA HIS A 238 -4.14 -7.02 20.20
C HIS A 238 -5.54 -7.01 20.83
N GLY A 239 -6.32 -8.08 20.61
CA GLY A 239 -7.66 -8.21 21.17
C GLY A 239 -8.70 -7.29 20.54
N TYR A 240 -8.47 -6.82 19.32
CA TYR A 240 -9.43 -5.95 18.63
C TYR A 240 -10.66 -6.75 18.16
N THR A 241 -11.83 -6.13 18.24
CA THR A 241 -13.12 -6.78 17.95
C THR A 241 -13.96 -6.03 16.93
N GLY A 242 -14.91 -6.75 16.32
CA GLY A 242 -15.80 -6.29 15.25
C GLY A 242 -15.81 -7.26 14.07
N SER A 243 -16.67 -7.02 13.09
CA SER A 243 -16.81 -7.79 11.86
C SER A 243 -17.36 -6.92 10.73
N ASP A 244 -17.50 -7.50 9.54
CA ASP A 244 -18.25 -6.93 8.41
C ASP A 244 -17.75 -5.55 7.94
N LEU A 245 -16.43 -5.37 7.97
CA LEU A 245 -15.78 -4.14 7.50
C LEU A 245 -15.33 -4.34 6.06
N MET A 246 -15.86 -3.50 5.16
CA MET A 246 -15.79 -3.74 3.73
C MET A 246 -15.34 -2.51 2.95
N LEU A 247 -14.88 -2.74 1.72
CA LEU A 247 -15.02 -1.78 0.63
C LEU A 247 -16.39 -2.04 -0.02
N HIS A 248 -17.25 -1.04 -0.19
CA HIS A 248 -18.56 -1.24 -0.82
C HIS A 248 -19.05 0.01 -1.56
N GLY A 249 -20.05 -0.17 -2.42
CA GLY A 249 -20.71 0.95 -3.12
C GLY A 249 -21.88 1.52 -2.32
N GLY A 250 -22.10 2.83 -2.44
CA GLY A 250 -23.21 3.56 -1.83
C GLY A 250 -22.77 4.69 -0.89
N ASP A 251 -23.71 5.19 -0.09
CA ASP A 251 -23.57 6.49 0.58
C ASP A 251 -23.28 6.40 2.10
N ASN A 252 -23.13 5.19 2.65
CA ASN A 252 -23.11 4.98 4.10
C ASN A 252 -21.98 4.01 4.46
N ALA A 253 -21.01 4.38 5.29
CA ALA A 253 -19.98 3.45 5.76
C ALA A 253 -20.03 3.26 7.28
N ALA A 254 -20.97 2.44 7.77
CA ALA A 254 -21.04 2.09 9.20
C ALA A 254 -19.84 1.23 9.61
N GLY A 255 -18.68 1.84 9.84
CA GLY A 255 -17.42 1.17 10.14
C GLY A 255 -16.61 0.73 8.91
N ALA A 256 -17.03 1.12 7.70
CA ALA A 256 -16.47 0.62 6.44
C ALA A 256 -15.87 1.75 5.56
N TYR A 257 -15.54 1.42 4.31
CA TYR A 257 -15.16 2.38 3.27
C TYR A 257 -16.15 2.32 2.11
N ALA A 258 -16.71 3.47 1.76
CA ALA A 258 -17.72 3.57 0.71
C ALA A 258 -17.16 4.29 -0.52
N LEU A 259 -17.51 3.77 -1.69
CA LEU A 259 -17.29 4.34 -3.03
C LEU A 259 -18.64 4.70 -3.65
N SER A 260 -18.62 5.49 -4.74
CA SER A 260 -19.82 5.58 -5.58
C SER A 260 -20.16 4.18 -6.12
N PRO A 261 -21.44 3.88 -6.39
CA PRO A 261 -21.81 2.59 -7.00
C PRO A 261 -20.98 2.27 -8.24
N GLN A 262 -20.76 3.25 -9.13
CA GLN A 262 -20.01 3.08 -10.38
C GLN A 262 -18.52 2.81 -10.12
N ASP A 263 -17.89 3.55 -9.19
CA ASP A 263 -16.50 3.30 -8.82
C ASP A 263 -16.33 1.92 -8.18
N MET A 264 -17.31 1.50 -7.35
CA MET A 264 -17.28 0.16 -6.75
C MET A 264 -17.42 -0.94 -7.80
N GLU A 265 -18.23 -0.76 -8.85
CA GLU A 265 -18.33 -1.74 -9.94
C GLU A 265 -16.98 -1.95 -10.62
N GLU A 266 -16.20 -0.90 -10.88
CA GLU A 266 -14.86 -1.03 -11.46
C GLU A 266 -13.90 -1.77 -10.52
N VAL A 267 -13.87 -1.37 -9.24
CA VAL A 267 -13.02 -2.03 -8.23
C VAL A 267 -13.39 -3.50 -8.07
N TYR A 268 -14.69 -3.80 -7.98
CA TYR A 268 -15.21 -5.16 -7.81
C TYR A 268 -14.91 -6.03 -9.04
N THR A 269 -15.12 -5.49 -10.25
CA THR A 269 -14.90 -6.21 -11.51
C THR A 269 -13.44 -6.63 -11.68
N LEU A 270 -12.50 -5.70 -11.45
CA LEU A 270 -11.06 -6.01 -11.56
C LEU A 270 -10.58 -6.94 -10.44
N ALA A 271 -11.15 -6.80 -9.24
CA ALA A 271 -10.92 -7.72 -8.13
C ALA A 271 -11.39 -9.15 -8.44
N GLU A 272 -12.63 -9.30 -8.90
CA GLU A 272 -13.22 -10.57 -9.29
C GLU A 272 -12.41 -11.22 -10.41
N ALA A 273 -12.17 -10.51 -11.51
CA ALA A 273 -11.42 -11.02 -12.66
C ALA A 273 -9.99 -11.46 -12.28
N GLY A 274 -9.29 -10.69 -11.43
CA GLY A 274 -7.97 -11.09 -10.94
C GLY A 274 -8.00 -12.39 -10.13
N LEU A 275 -9.01 -12.56 -9.26
CA LEU A 275 -9.20 -13.80 -8.48
C LEU A 275 -9.53 -14.99 -9.40
N GLU A 276 -10.39 -14.80 -10.40
CA GLU A 276 -10.77 -15.83 -11.37
C GLU A 276 -9.59 -16.27 -12.25
N GLU A 277 -8.69 -15.34 -12.62
CA GLU A 277 -7.47 -15.65 -13.39
C GLU A 277 -6.32 -16.19 -12.51
N GLY A 278 -6.61 -16.50 -11.24
CA GLY A 278 -5.71 -17.25 -10.36
C GLY A 278 -4.91 -16.41 -9.36
N GLN A 279 -5.21 -15.11 -9.21
CA GLN A 279 -4.73 -14.36 -8.05
C GLN A 279 -5.33 -14.97 -6.78
N LYS A 280 -4.50 -15.53 -5.90
CA LYS A 280 -4.99 -16.23 -4.70
C LYS A 280 -5.69 -15.32 -3.68
N GLN A 281 -5.23 -14.09 -3.58
CA GLN A 281 -5.76 -13.08 -2.67
C GLN A 281 -5.39 -11.68 -3.18
N ILE A 282 -6.32 -10.76 -3.03
CA ILE A 282 -6.13 -9.34 -3.22
C ILE A 282 -5.56 -8.77 -1.94
N ARG A 283 -4.38 -8.17 -2.03
CA ARG A 283 -3.79 -7.45 -0.90
C ARG A 283 -4.41 -6.07 -0.80
N ILE A 284 -4.81 -5.69 0.40
CA ILE A 284 -5.44 -4.39 0.67
C ILE A 284 -4.65 -3.70 1.79
N SER A 285 -3.99 -2.59 1.47
CA SER A 285 -3.33 -1.75 2.47
C SER A 285 -4.28 -0.64 2.88
N VAL A 286 -4.63 -0.55 4.17
CA VAL A 286 -5.50 0.51 4.69
C VAL A 286 -4.69 1.40 5.61
N LEU A 287 -4.48 2.64 5.19
CA LEU A 287 -3.48 3.54 5.76
C LEU A 287 -4.16 4.82 6.30
N PRO A 288 -3.64 5.40 7.40
CA PRO A 288 -4.21 6.59 8.01
C PRO A 288 -4.17 7.80 7.07
N PHE A 289 -3.08 7.92 6.32
CA PHE A 289 -2.78 9.01 5.39
C PHE A 289 -1.64 8.59 4.47
N ARG A 290 -1.30 9.38 3.46
CA ARG A 290 -0.05 9.20 2.70
C ARG A 290 1.14 9.40 3.65
N MET A 291 1.84 8.30 3.97
CA MET A 291 2.83 8.21 5.07
C MET A 291 4.18 8.86 4.75
N THR A 292 4.14 10.05 4.16
CA THR A 292 5.29 10.92 3.96
C THR A 292 5.92 11.32 5.29
N ASP A 293 7.23 11.51 5.30
CA ASP A 293 7.96 11.88 6.53
C ASP A 293 7.42 13.18 7.15
N LYS A 294 7.04 14.14 6.30
CA LYS A 294 6.41 15.40 6.74
C LYS A 294 5.08 15.17 7.45
N ARG A 295 4.27 14.22 6.99
CA ARG A 295 2.97 13.92 7.63
C ARG A 295 3.15 13.12 8.92
N MET A 296 4.14 12.23 8.97
CA MET A 296 4.53 11.51 10.19
C MET A 296 5.11 12.45 11.26
N ASP A 297 5.95 13.41 10.89
CA ASP A 297 6.47 14.44 11.80
C ASP A 297 5.34 15.26 12.41
N ARG A 298 4.30 15.58 11.63
CA ARG A 298 3.11 16.24 12.15
C ARG A 298 2.37 15.36 13.18
N ALA A 299 2.14 14.09 12.86
CA ALA A 299 1.51 13.14 13.79
C ALA A 299 2.29 12.98 15.10
N TRP A 300 3.63 13.03 15.03
CA TRP A 300 4.51 13.05 16.19
C TRP A 300 4.32 14.31 17.04
N LYS A 301 4.35 15.50 16.40
CA LYS A 301 4.12 16.79 17.08
C LYS A 301 2.74 16.90 17.72
N GLU A 302 1.75 16.24 17.13
CA GLU A 302 0.38 16.14 17.66
C GLU A 302 0.26 15.15 18.82
N ASN A 303 1.33 14.43 19.18
CA ASN A 303 1.35 13.40 20.23
C ASN A 303 0.24 12.34 20.03
N SER A 304 0.07 11.89 18.77
CA SER A 304 -0.95 10.88 18.43
C SER A 304 -0.75 9.58 19.22
N SER A 305 -1.82 9.07 19.81
CA SER A 305 -1.83 7.77 20.50
C SER A 305 -1.54 6.59 19.57
N SER A 306 -1.70 6.78 18.25
CA SER A 306 -1.49 5.74 17.23
C SER A 306 -0.09 5.76 16.62
N LEU A 307 0.81 6.60 17.13
CA LEU A 307 2.09 6.87 16.48
C LEU A 307 2.99 5.64 16.33
N GLU A 308 3.10 4.81 17.36
CA GLU A 308 3.89 3.56 17.29
C GLU A 308 3.33 2.60 16.23
N PHE A 309 2.00 2.48 16.19
CA PHE A 309 1.31 1.67 15.18
C PHE A 309 1.55 2.22 13.76
N TRP A 310 1.43 3.54 13.57
CA TRP A 310 1.69 4.19 12.29
C TRP A 310 3.15 4.08 11.84
N MET A 311 4.11 4.09 12.77
CA MET A 311 5.50 3.80 12.43
C MET A 311 5.66 2.39 11.83
N ASN A 312 4.95 1.39 12.36
CA ASN A 312 4.98 0.04 11.80
C ASN A 312 4.24 -0.06 10.45
N LEU A 313 3.12 0.66 10.25
CA LEU A 313 2.48 0.75 8.94
C LEU A 313 3.38 1.41 7.89
N LYS A 314 4.15 2.44 8.29
CA LYS A 314 5.08 3.14 7.40
C LYS A 314 6.13 2.21 6.80
N GLU A 315 6.60 1.20 7.54
CA GLU A 315 7.54 0.22 7.00
C GLU A 315 6.97 -0.51 5.76
N GLY A 316 5.70 -0.93 5.81
CA GLY A 316 5.01 -1.55 4.68
C GLY A 316 4.68 -0.56 3.56
N TYR A 317 4.31 0.67 3.92
CA TYR A 317 4.11 1.76 2.95
C TYR A 317 5.38 2.03 2.13
N ASP A 318 6.51 2.24 2.81
CA ASP A 318 7.81 2.53 2.18
C ASP A 318 8.30 1.33 1.37
N PHE A 319 8.04 0.09 1.82
CA PHE A 319 8.35 -1.11 1.03
C PHE A 319 7.69 -1.06 -0.35
N PHE A 320 6.38 -0.78 -0.40
CA PHE A 320 5.66 -0.71 -1.67
C PHE A 320 6.10 0.50 -2.51
N GLU A 321 6.31 1.68 -1.91
CA GLU A 321 6.75 2.86 -2.67
C GLU A 321 8.10 2.66 -3.38
N ASN A 322 9.00 1.87 -2.78
CA ASN A 322 10.32 1.61 -3.34
C ASN A 322 10.34 0.47 -4.37
N VAL A 323 9.59 -0.61 -4.12
CA VAL A 323 9.68 -1.84 -4.91
C VAL A 323 8.52 -2.01 -5.89
N ARG A 324 7.39 -1.32 -5.66
CA ARG A 324 6.13 -1.49 -6.41
C ARG A 324 5.64 -2.94 -6.45
N LEU A 325 5.90 -3.66 -5.37
CA LEU A 325 5.41 -5.01 -5.11
C LEU A 325 4.78 -5.03 -3.73
N PRO A 326 3.52 -5.44 -3.59
CA PRO A 326 2.88 -5.56 -2.29
C PRO A 326 3.66 -6.55 -1.41
N PRO A 327 4.08 -6.17 -0.19
CA PRO A 327 4.84 -7.07 0.67
C PRO A 327 4.00 -8.28 1.08
N ARG A 328 4.66 -9.41 1.30
CA ARG A 328 4.10 -10.47 2.15
C ARG A 328 4.12 -9.95 3.59
N VAL A 329 2.96 -9.92 4.21
CA VAL A 329 2.78 -9.43 5.57
C VAL A 329 2.62 -10.61 6.53
N GLU A 330 3.48 -10.65 7.55
CA GLU A 330 3.42 -11.60 8.66
C GLU A 330 3.30 -10.85 9.98
N ILE A 331 2.90 -11.55 11.04
CA ILE A 331 2.82 -10.98 12.39
C ILE A 331 3.87 -11.63 13.28
N GLU A 332 4.76 -10.81 13.83
CA GLU A 332 5.84 -11.21 14.72
C GLU A 332 5.81 -10.34 15.99
N SER A 333 5.63 -11.00 17.14
CA SER A 333 5.57 -10.33 18.46
C SER A 333 4.62 -9.13 18.50
N GLY A 334 3.43 -9.26 17.91
CA GLY A 334 2.41 -8.20 17.90
C GLY A 334 2.67 -7.06 16.91
N ARG A 335 3.59 -7.20 15.96
CA ARG A 335 3.81 -6.21 14.89
C ARG A 335 3.77 -6.83 13.52
N TYR A 336 3.48 -6.01 12.51
CA TYR A 336 3.66 -6.37 11.12
C TYR A 336 5.15 -6.55 10.81
N ALA A 337 5.46 -7.61 10.07
CA ALA A 337 6.76 -7.89 9.47
C ALA A 337 6.57 -8.05 7.96
N PHE A 338 7.41 -7.37 7.17
CA PHE A 338 7.27 -7.27 5.72
C PHE A 338 8.37 -8.06 5.01
N ARG A 339 8.00 -8.89 4.03
CA ARG A 339 8.92 -9.75 3.28
C ARG A 339 8.64 -9.67 1.77
N LEU A 340 9.68 -9.90 0.97
CA LEU A 340 9.52 -10.10 -0.48
C LEU A 340 8.80 -11.42 -0.76
N GLU A 341 7.92 -11.44 -1.76
CA GLU A 341 7.40 -12.69 -2.29
C GLU A 341 8.54 -13.53 -2.88
N GLY A 342 8.57 -14.83 -2.53
CA GLY A 342 9.62 -15.76 -2.97
C GLY A 342 10.80 -15.93 -2.00
N GLY A 343 10.89 -15.13 -0.94
CA GLY A 343 11.87 -15.35 0.13
C GLY A 343 11.47 -16.55 1.01
N ARG A 344 12.09 -17.72 0.83
CA ARG A 344 11.94 -18.83 1.79
C ARG A 344 12.47 -18.38 3.16
N SER A 345 11.66 -18.61 4.20
CA SER A 345 12.14 -18.71 5.58
C SER A 345 13.27 -19.73 5.61
N ARG A 346 14.48 -19.32 6.00
CA ARG A 346 15.55 -20.27 6.33
C ARG A 346 15.48 -20.58 7.81
#